data_AF-A0A165I1K6-F1
#
_entry.id   AF-A0A165I1K6-F1
#
_cell.length_a   1.000
_cell.length_b   1.000
_cell.length_c   1.000
_cell.angle_alpha   90.00
_cell.angle_beta   90.00
_cell.angle_gamma   90.00
#
_symmetry.space_group_name_H-M   'P 1'
#
loop_
_entity.id
_entity.type
_entity.pdbx_description
1 polymer ?
#
loop_
_entity_poly.entity_id
_entity_poly.type
_entity_poly.pdbx_seq_one_letter_code
_entity_poly.pdbx_strand_id
1 'polypeptide(L)' 'TRSSQCKRLKLRCDRRTPCGSCVKRDTVPRCQYTAAATEKVDVQSLHNRVLTLESKLGKLTTEGFRP' A
#
# COMPACT_ATOMS: atom_id res chain seq x y z
N THR A 1 8.60 -0.51 -11.27
CA THR A 1 9.80 -0.62 -10.41
C THR A 1 10.18 -2.09 -10.23
N ARG A 2 11.45 -2.44 -9.98
CA ARG A 2 11.88 -3.84 -9.72
C ARG A 2 11.58 -4.24 -8.27
N SER A 3 11.24 -5.51 -8.01
CA SER A 3 11.07 -6.03 -6.64
C SER A 3 12.39 -5.97 -5.86
N SER A 4 12.31 -5.96 -4.53
CA SER A 4 13.49 -5.92 -3.64
C SER A 4 14.46 -7.07 -3.92
N GLN A 5 13.94 -8.28 -4.15
CA GLN A 5 14.76 -9.47 -4.46
C GLN A 5 15.45 -9.38 -5.81
N CYS A 6 14.75 -8.92 -6.85
CA CYS A 6 15.40 -8.72 -8.16
C CYS A 6 16.45 -7.62 -8.11
N LYS A 7 16.25 -6.57 -7.30
CA LYS A 7 17.24 -5.50 -7.10
C LYS A 7 18.48 -6.04 -6.38
N ARG A 8 18.31 -6.77 -5.28
CA ARG A 8 19.40 -7.38 -4.50
C ARG A 8 20.23 -8.36 -5.33
N LEU A 9 19.57 -9.22 -6.10
CA LEU A 9 20.22 -10.25 -6.92
C LEU A 9 20.66 -9.73 -8.30
N LYS A 10 20.49 -8.43 -8.58
CA LYS A 10 20.81 -7.78 -9.87
C LYS A 10 20.15 -8.48 -11.08
N LEU A 11 18.93 -9.00 -10.91
CA LEU A 11 18.20 -9.73 -11.94
C LEU A 11 17.29 -8.82 -12.77
N ARG A 12 16.99 -9.26 -14.00
CA ARG A 12 15.89 -8.72 -14.79
C ARG A 12 14.56 -9.12 -14.14
N CYS A 13 13.71 -8.13 -13.86
CA CYS A 13 12.40 -8.32 -13.23
C CYS A 13 11.31 -8.05 -14.28
N ASP A 14 10.52 -9.06 -14.58
CA ASP A 14 9.39 -9.04 -15.53
C ASP A 14 8.11 -8.40 -14.95
N ARG A 15 8.18 -7.89 -13.71
CA ARG A 15 7.11 -7.11 -13.03
C ARG A 15 5.77 -7.84 -12.83
N ARG A 16 5.69 -9.13 -13.14
CA ARG A 16 4.59 -10.00 -12.72
C ARG A 16 4.69 -10.24 -11.22
N THR A 17 3.56 -10.52 -10.58
CA THR A 17 3.51 -10.80 -9.13
C THR A 17 2.95 -12.21 -8.92
N PRO A 18 3.78 -13.20 -8.57
CA PRO A 18 5.24 -13.14 -8.43
C PRO A 18 6.00 -13.07 -9.77
N CYS A 19 7.21 -12.52 -9.74
CA CYS A 19 8.02 -12.32 -10.94
C CYS A 19 8.59 -13.67 -11.43
N GLY A 20 8.69 -13.89 -12.75
CA GLY A 20 9.24 -15.12 -13.32
C GLY A 20 10.66 -15.43 -12.84
N SER A 21 11.52 -14.42 -12.64
CA SER A 21 12.86 -14.59 -12.05
C SER A 21 12.82 -15.07 -10.60
N CYS A 22 11.77 -14.73 -9.87
CA CYS A 22 11.55 -15.05 -8.48
C CYS A 22 10.97 -16.47 -8.33
N VAL A 23 10.09 -16.86 -9.25
CA VAL A 23 9.57 -18.23 -9.40
C VAL A 23 10.70 -19.21 -9.71
N LYS A 24 11.53 -18.93 -10.74
CA LYS A 24 12.64 -19.80 -11.15
C LYS A 24 13.71 -20.04 -10.08
N ARG A 25 13.75 -19.21 -9.03
CA ARG A 25 14.77 -19.23 -7.97
C ARG A 25 14.19 -19.53 -6.60
N ASP A 26 12.92 -19.92 -6.53
CA ASP A 26 12.21 -20.23 -5.29
C ASP A 26 12.24 -19.09 -4.24
N THR A 27 12.19 -17.84 -4.72
CA THR A 27 12.16 -16.63 -3.87
C THR A 27 10.82 -15.91 -3.93
N VAL A 28 9.77 -16.61 -4.40
CA VAL A 28 8.38 -16.16 -4.45
C VAL A 28 7.90 -15.50 -3.16
N PRO A 29 8.08 -16.07 -1.95
CA PRO A 29 7.57 -15.46 -0.71
C PRO A 29 8.23 -14.10 -0.39
N ARG A 30 9.39 -13.83 -0.98
CA ARG A 30 10.13 -12.57 -0.80
C ARG A 30 9.98 -11.63 -2.00
N CYS A 31 9.21 -12.01 -3.03
CA CYS A 31 8.95 -11.20 -4.22
C CYS A 31 7.98 -10.05 -3.90
N GLN A 32 8.47 -9.05 -3.18
CA GLN A 32 7.68 -7.90 -2.77
C GLN A 32 8.11 -6.68 -3.58
N TYR A 33 7.10 -6.04 -4.19
CA TYR A 33 7.23 -4.69 -4.71
C TYR A 33 7.02 -3.74 -3.54
N THR A 34 7.95 -2.81 -3.32
CA THR A 34 7.81 -1.80 -2.26
C THR A 34 6.55 -0.98 -2.50
N ALA A 35 5.79 -0.67 -1.43
CA ALA A 35 4.56 0.11 -1.48
C ALA A 35 4.72 1.48 -2.16
N ALA A 36 5.93 2.05 -2.23
CA ALA A 36 6.23 3.22 -3.05
C ALA A 36 5.95 3.04 -4.57
N ALA A 37 5.70 1.80 -5.03
CA ALA A 37 5.24 1.46 -6.38
C ALA A 37 3.74 1.12 -6.45
N THR A 38 3.09 0.86 -5.30
CA THR A 38 1.64 0.75 -5.15
C THR A 38 1.15 2.16 -4.87
N GLU A 39 0.98 2.94 -5.95
CA GLU A 39 0.22 4.20 -6.00
C GLU A 39 0.62 5.24 -4.94
N LYS A 40 1.19 6.37 -5.40
CA LYS A 40 1.45 7.50 -4.50
C LYS A 40 0.13 7.98 -3.90
N VAL A 41 -0.17 7.53 -2.69
CA VAL A 41 -1.30 8.05 -1.93
C VAL A 41 -0.92 9.47 -1.53
N ASP A 42 -1.67 10.43 -2.04
CA ASP A 42 -1.49 11.83 -1.68
C ASP A 42 -1.86 12.02 -0.20
N VAL A 43 -0.85 12.34 0.61
CA VAL A 43 -0.99 12.47 2.07
C VAL A 43 -1.99 13.57 2.42
N GLN A 44 -2.02 14.65 1.63
CA GLN A 44 -2.94 15.77 1.85
C GLN A 44 -4.41 15.33 1.67
N SER A 45 -4.68 14.58 0.61
CA SER A 45 -6.01 14.01 0.35
C SER A 45 -6.44 13.06 1.46
N LEU A 46 -5.52 12.25 2.00
CA LEU A 46 -5.82 11.39 3.14
C LEU A 46 -6.15 12.20 4.40
N HIS A 47 -5.34 13.21 4.73
CA HIS A 47 -5.56 14.11 5.86
C HIS A 47 -6.93 14.81 5.78
N ASN A 48 -7.28 15.34 4.61
CA ASN A 48 -8.58 16.00 4.39
C ASN A 48 -9.76 15.04 4.59
N ARG A 49 -9.61 13.78 4.15
CA ARG A 49 -10.63 12.73 4.35
C ARG A 49 -10.80 12.38 5.83
N VAL A 50 -9.69 12.27 6.58
CA VAL A 50 -9.72 12.00 8.02
C VAL A 50 -10.45 13.12 8.77
N LEU A 51 -10.06 14.39 8.54
CA LEU A 51 -10.73 15.54 9.13
C LEU A 51 -12.25 15.57 8.86
N THR A 52 -12.64 15.24 7.63
CA THR A 52 -14.06 15.18 7.24
C THR A 52 -14.80 14.08 8.01
N LEU A 53 -14.18 12.91 8.18
CA LEU A 53 -14.77 11.80 8.92
C LEU A 53 -14.88 12.11 10.40
N GLU A 54 -13.85 12.70 11.01
CA GLU A 54 -13.86 13.11 12.42
C GLU A 54 -14.97 14.13 12.69
N SER A 55 -15.14 15.13 11.81
CA SER A 55 -16.24 16.10 11.93
C SER A 55 -17.62 15.44 11.83
N LYS A 56 -17.81 14.47 10.92
CA LYS A 56 -19.07 13.73 10.79
C LYS A 56 -19.34 12.84 12.00
N LEU A 57 -18.31 12.15 12.50
CA LEU A 57 -18.42 11.34 13.71
C LEU A 57 -18.78 12.20 14.92
N GLY A 58 -18.14 13.37 15.09
CA GLY A 58 -18.47 14.31 16.15
C GLY A 58 -19.95 14.71 16.17
N LYS A 59 -20.56 14.92 15.00
CA LYS A 59 -22.00 15.24 14.89
C LYS A 59 -22.89 14.06 15.26
N LEU A 60 -22.52 12.85 14.86
CA LEU A 60 -23.29 11.64 15.16
C LEU A 60 -23.17 11.23 16.63
N THR A 61 -22.01 11.45 17.25
CA THR A 61 -21.82 11.14 18.67
C THR A 61 -22.47 12.18 19.58
N THR A 62 -22.59 13.45 19.17
CA THR A 62 -23.35 14.46 19.93
C THR A 62 -24.86 14.28 19.83
N GLU A 63 -25.37 13.79 18.69
CA GLU A 63 -26.81 13.51 18.50
C GLU A 63 -27.22 12.09 18.95
N GLY A 64 -26.25 11.23 19.30
CA GLY A 64 -26.44 9.80 19.58
C GLY A 64 -26.60 9.41 21.06
N PHE A 65 -26.61 10.37 22.00
CA PHE A 65 -26.83 10.09 23.41
C PHE A 65 -27.85 11.07 24.00
N ARG A 66 -29.13 10.78 23.78
CA ARG A 66 -30.24 11.35 24.54
C ARG A 66 -30.78 10.25 25.49
N PRO A 67 -30.40 10.24 26.78
CA PRO A 67 -31.09 9.42 27.76
C PRO A 67 -32.54 9.85 27.95
#